data_AF-A0A7C3ESB2-F1
#
_entry.id   AF-A0A7C3ESB2-F1
#
_cell.length_a   1.000
_cell.length_b   1.000
_cell.length_c   1.000
_cell.angle_alpha   90.00
_cell.angle_beta   90.00
_cell.angle_gamma   90.00
#
_symmetry.space_group_name_H-M   'P 1'
#
loop_
_entity.id
_entity.type
_entity.pdbx_description
1 polymer ?
#
loop_
_entity_poly.entity_id
_entity_poly.type
_entity_poly.pdbx_seq_one_letter_code
_entity_poly.pdbx_strand_id
1 'polypeptide(L)'
;MSKQSSTQAPAKPKVTLYRMMYYIRVIFAVIGGVLTGALNIRGELGLVVGVAIFLGTYALFKYGLKIFSTVPDKKKLYMTGIFSFFLIWFVFWVISINLIYPAPLP
;
A
#
# COMPACT_ATOMS: atom_id res chain seq x y z
N MET A 1 -38.25 -32.16 23.62
CA MET A 1 -36.82 -31.87 23.38
C MET A 1 -36.64 -31.48 21.90
N SER A 2 -36.81 -30.20 21.56
CA SER A 2 -36.59 -29.71 20.19
C SER A 2 -35.18 -29.11 20.08
N LYS A 3 -34.42 -29.62 19.11
CA LYS A 3 -33.02 -29.28 18.85
C LYS A 3 -32.88 -27.79 18.54
N GLN A 4 -32.04 -27.10 19.32
CA GLN A 4 -31.53 -25.77 19.00
C GLN A 4 -30.96 -25.77 17.57
N SER A 5 -31.59 -25.04 16.66
CA SER A 5 -30.94 -24.59 15.44
C SER A 5 -29.88 -23.57 15.86
N SER A 6 -28.62 -23.99 15.87
CA SER A 6 -27.48 -23.09 15.97
C SER A 6 -27.45 -22.22 14.71
N THR A 7 -28.13 -21.07 14.78
CA THR A 7 -28.02 -19.97 13.83
C THR A 7 -26.56 -19.52 13.83
N GLN A 8 -25.74 -20.11 12.97
CA GLN A 8 -24.38 -19.64 12.73
C GLN A 8 -24.50 -18.21 12.18
N ALA A 9 -23.97 -17.25 12.95
CA ALA A 9 -23.85 -15.88 12.52
C ALA A 9 -23.16 -15.82 11.15
N PRO A 10 -23.62 -14.97 10.21
CA PRO A 10 -23.05 -14.91 8.87
C PRO A 10 -21.56 -14.62 8.98
N ALA A 11 -20.73 -15.51 8.43
CA ALA A 11 -19.28 -15.37 8.42
C ALA A 11 -18.91 -13.98 7.88
N LYS A 12 -18.34 -13.13 8.74
CA LYS A 12 -17.98 -11.74 8.39
C LYS A 12 -17.14 -11.76 7.10
N PRO A 13 -17.53 -10.99 6.08
CA PRO A 13 -17.06 -11.18 4.72
C PRO A 13 -15.55 -10.92 4.60
N LYS A 14 -14.83 -11.83 3.93
CA LYS A 14 -13.39 -11.75 3.52
C LYS A 14 -12.96 -10.42 2.87
N VAL A 15 -13.90 -9.55 2.52
CA VAL A 15 -13.75 -8.25 1.86
C VAL A 15 -13.00 -7.21 2.72
N THR A 16 -13.08 -7.31 4.05
CA THR A 16 -12.42 -6.36 4.97
C THR A 16 -10.90 -6.36 4.86
N LEU A 17 -10.29 -7.53 4.62
CA LEU A 17 -8.85 -7.71 4.67
C LEU A 17 -8.16 -7.14 3.43
N TYR A 18 -8.78 -7.30 2.24
CA TYR A 18 -8.33 -6.64 1.02
C TYR A 18 -8.41 -5.11 1.11
N ARG A 19 -9.50 -4.60 1.70
CA ARG A 19 -9.71 -3.16 1.90
C ARG A 19 -8.68 -2.58 2.86
N MET A 20 -8.43 -3.23 3.99
CA MET A 20 -7.43 -2.82 4.97
C MET A 20 -6.02 -2.79 4.37
N MET A 21 -5.68 -3.79 3.56
CA MET A 21 -4.39 -3.82 2.88
C MET A 21 -4.25 -2.68 1.85
N TYR A 22 -5.31 -2.39 1.10
CA TYR A 22 -5.33 -1.25 0.18
C TYR A 22 -5.05 0.06 0.93
N TYR A 23 -5.75 0.33 2.04
CA TYR A 23 -5.52 1.55 2.84
C TYR A 23 -4.08 1.64 3.37
N ILE A 24 -3.53 0.55 3.90
CA ILE A 24 -2.14 0.55 4.37
C ILE A 24 -1.18 0.84 3.20
N ARG A 25 -1.38 0.23 2.03
CA ARG A 25 -0.58 0.56 0.84
C ARG A 25 -0.69 2.03 0.45
N VAL A 26 -1.88 2.60 0.48
CA VAL A 26 -2.09 4.03 0.20
C VAL A 26 -1.33 4.90 1.19
N ILE A 27 -1.42 4.61 2.50
CA ILE A 27 -0.68 5.36 3.53
C ILE A 27 0.83 5.26 3.29
N PHE A 28 1.34 4.06 3.00
CA PHE A 28 2.74 3.86 2.67
C PHE A 28 3.16 4.57 1.37
N ALA A 29 2.29 4.61 0.36
CA ALA A 29 2.54 5.32 -0.89
C ALA A 29 2.66 6.83 -0.65
N VAL A 30 1.76 7.40 0.15
CA VAL A 30 1.78 8.82 0.52
C VAL A 30 3.04 9.15 1.30
N ILE A 31 3.32 8.43 2.39
CA ILE A 31 4.50 8.66 3.22
C ILE A 31 5.77 8.48 2.39
N GLY A 32 5.83 7.41 1.60
CA GLY A 32 6.95 7.13 0.71
C GLY A 32 7.17 8.23 -0.32
N GLY A 33 6.10 8.72 -0.96
CA GLY A 33 6.19 9.79 -1.96
C GLY A 33 6.68 11.09 -1.35
N VAL A 34 6.13 11.46 -0.19
CA VAL A 34 6.56 12.65 0.56
C VAL A 34 8.02 12.55 0.99
N LEU A 35 8.45 11.41 1.54
CA LEU A 35 9.85 11.19 1.93
C LEU A 35 10.79 11.25 0.72
N THR A 36 10.42 10.60 -0.39
CA THR A 36 11.23 10.59 -1.62
C THR A 36 11.38 12.01 -2.17
N GLY A 37 10.31 12.82 -2.10
CA GLY A 37 10.35 14.21 -2.55
C GLY A 37 11.08 15.15 -1.59
N ALA A 38 10.92 14.95 -0.28
CA ALA A 38 11.62 15.71 0.76
C ALA A 38 13.14 15.48 0.72
N LEU A 39 13.58 14.28 0.35
CA LEU A 39 14.99 13.95 0.17
C LEU A 39 15.58 14.44 -1.17
N ASN A 40 14.82 15.20 -1.96
CA ASN A 40 15.19 15.67 -3.30
C ASN A 40 15.62 14.55 -4.26
N ILE A 41 15.12 13.32 -4.08
CA ILE A 41 15.50 12.22 -4.97
C ILE A 41 14.81 12.45 -6.31
N ARG A 42 15.60 12.79 -7.34
CA ARG A 42 15.13 13.14 -8.69
C ARG A 42 15.56 12.10 -9.72
N GLY A 43 14.83 12.04 -10.83
CA GLY A 43 15.14 11.18 -11.96
C GLY A 43 14.99 9.69 -11.63
N GLU A 44 15.91 8.88 -12.15
CA GLU A 44 15.82 7.40 -12.12
C GLU A 44 15.91 6.83 -10.70
N LEU A 45 16.64 7.50 -9.80
CA LEU A 45 16.78 7.11 -8.40
C LEU A 45 15.44 7.11 -7.67
N GLY A 46 14.52 8.00 -8.03
CA GLY A 46 13.20 8.04 -7.41
C GLY A 46 12.39 6.78 -7.72
N LEU A 47 12.46 6.29 -8.96
CA LEU A 47 11.81 5.03 -9.36
C LEU A 47 12.37 3.84 -8.58
N VAL A 48 13.69 3.77 -8.40
CA VAL A 48 14.33 2.72 -7.59
C VAL A 48 13.82 2.75 -6.15
N VAL A 49 13.71 3.94 -5.55
CA VAL A 49 13.16 4.11 -4.20
C VAL A 49 11.69 3.71 -4.14
N GLY A 50 10.87 4.08 -5.12
CA GLY A 50 9.47 3.67 -5.20
C GLY A 50 9.31 2.15 -5.22
N VAL A 51 10.13 1.47 -6.03
CA VAL A 51 10.17 -0.01 -6.09
C VAL A 51 10.66 -0.61 -4.76
N ALA A 52 11.67 -0.01 -4.13
CA ALA A 52 12.19 -0.47 -2.85
C ALA A 52 11.17 -0.33 -1.71
N ILE A 53 10.45 0.81 -1.64
CA ILE A 53 9.38 1.03 -0.66
C ILE A 53 8.24 0.02 -0.89
N PHE A 54 7.91 -0.25 -2.15
CA PHE A 54 6.91 -1.23 -2.52
C PHE A 54 7.29 -2.66 -2.06
N LEU A 55 8.53 -3.08 -2.32
CA LEU A 55 9.09 -4.34 -1.80
C LEU A 55 9.10 -4.36 -0.26
N GLY A 56 9.44 -3.24 0.37
CA GLY A 56 9.42 -3.05 1.82
C GLY A 56 8.01 -3.23 2.39
N THR A 57 6.98 -2.74 1.71
CA THR A 57 5.58 -2.94 2.14
C THR A 57 5.23 -4.43 2.13
N TYR A 58 5.68 -5.19 1.13
CA TYR A 58 5.50 -6.64 1.13
C TYR A 58 6.20 -7.34 2.28
N ALA A 59 7.44 -6.96 2.57
CA ALA A 59 8.15 -7.50 3.72
C ALA A 59 7.38 -7.21 5.02
N LEU A 60 6.85 -5.98 5.18
CA LEU A 60 6.05 -5.61 6.34
C LEU A 60 4.75 -6.44 6.45
N PHE A 61 4.04 -6.65 5.35
CA PHE A 61 2.84 -7.48 5.34
C PHE A 61 3.14 -8.97 5.57
N LYS A 62 4.25 -9.47 5.05
CA LYS A 62 4.68 -10.87 5.17
C LYS A 62 5.19 -11.20 6.57
N TYR A 63 6.08 -10.36 7.10
CA TYR A 63 6.79 -10.60 8.36
C TYR A 63 6.13 -9.91 9.56
N GLY A 64 5.65 -8.67 9.40
CA GLY A 64 5.07 -7.88 10.49
C GLY A 64 3.64 -8.28 10.82
N LEU A 65 2.76 -8.32 9.81
CA LEU A 65 1.33 -8.55 10.03
C LEU A 65 0.89 -10.02 9.91
N LYS A 66 1.76 -10.92 9.41
CA LYS A 66 1.44 -12.33 9.09
C LYS A 66 0.13 -12.54 8.29
N ILE A 67 -0.43 -11.49 7.68
CA ILE A 67 -1.74 -11.54 7.00
C ILE A 67 -1.74 -12.55 5.84
N PHE A 68 -0.57 -12.80 5.24
CA PHE A 68 -0.38 -13.79 4.18
C PHE A 68 -0.60 -15.25 4.62
N SER A 69 -0.61 -15.59 5.91
CA SER A 69 -0.95 -16.94 6.37
C SER A 69 -2.46 -17.22 6.33
N THR A 70 -3.27 -16.17 6.41
CA THR A 70 -4.74 -16.25 6.48
C THR A 70 -5.41 -16.14 5.11
N VAL A 71 -4.67 -15.72 4.08
CA VAL A 71 -5.23 -15.52 2.74
C VAL A 71 -4.88 -16.70 1.81
N PRO A 72 -5.89 -17.43 1.29
CA PRO A 72 -5.69 -18.56 0.38
C PRO A 72 -5.14 -18.12 -0.99
N ASP A 73 -5.56 -16.95 -1.50
CA ASP A 73 -5.17 -16.44 -2.83
C ASP A 73 -4.14 -15.30 -2.75
N LYS A 74 -2.88 -15.68 -2.56
CA LYS A 74 -1.78 -14.71 -2.45
C LYS A 74 -1.58 -13.95 -3.77
N LYS A 75 -1.67 -14.63 -4.92
CA LYS A 75 -1.38 -14.05 -6.25
C LYS A 75 -2.30 -12.88 -6.64
N LYS A 76 -3.61 -13.03 -6.42
CA LYS A 76 -4.61 -11.98 -6.69
C LYS A 76 -4.41 -10.77 -5.76
N LEU A 77 -3.99 -11.04 -4.53
CA LEU A 77 -3.65 -10.05 -3.53
C LEU A 77 -2.35 -9.29 -3.86
N TYR A 78 -1.38 -9.92 -4.55
CA TYR A 78 -0.17 -9.25 -5.05
C TYR A 78 -0.46 -8.25 -6.19
N MET A 79 -1.29 -8.62 -7.17
CA MET A 79 -1.59 -7.73 -8.31
C MET A 79 -2.56 -6.60 -7.94
N THR A 80 -3.43 -6.81 -6.94
CA THR A 80 -4.44 -5.83 -6.57
C THR A 80 -3.80 -4.64 -5.85
N GLY A 81 -3.89 -3.44 -6.46
CA GLY A 81 -3.46 -2.19 -5.85
C GLY A 81 -1.99 -1.80 -6.07
N ILE A 82 -1.23 -2.56 -6.87
CA ILE A 82 0.14 -2.17 -7.28
C ILE A 82 0.13 -0.87 -8.09
N PHE A 83 -0.78 -0.78 -9.05
CA PHE A 83 -0.90 0.38 -9.93
C PHE A 83 -1.35 1.62 -9.14
N SER A 84 -2.37 1.48 -8.29
CA SER A 84 -2.82 2.56 -7.41
C SER A 84 -1.72 3.02 -6.46
N PHE A 85 -0.91 2.10 -5.92
CA PHE A 85 0.24 2.44 -5.08
C PHE A 85 1.23 3.33 -5.84
N PHE A 86 1.71 2.86 -7.01
CA PHE A 86 2.69 3.62 -7.78
C PHE A 86 2.15 4.96 -8.26
N LEU A 87 0.87 5.03 -8.64
CA LEU A 87 0.24 6.28 -9.08
C LEU A 87 0.16 7.29 -7.94
N ILE A 88 -0.32 6.88 -6.75
CA ILE A 88 -0.40 7.77 -5.58
C ILE A 88 0.99 8.19 -5.13
N TRP A 89 1.93 7.24 -5.01
CA TRP A 89 3.32 7.52 -4.65
C TRP A 89 3.96 8.52 -5.62
N PHE A 90 3.79 8.34 -6.92
CA PHE A 90 4.35 9.21 -7.95
C PHE A 90 3.77 10.62 -7.87
N VAL A 91 2.44 10.75 -7.71
CA VAL A 91 1.77 12.04 -7.54
C VAL A 91 2.32 12.78 -6.32
N PHE A 92 2.40 12.12 -5.16
CA PHE A 92 2.94 12.72 -3.95
C PHE A 92 4.43 13.07 -4.08
N TRP A 93 5.22 12.22 -4.74
CA TRP A 93 6.62 12.48 -5.00
C TRP A 93 6.84 13.75 -5.84
N VAL A 94 6.11 13.88 -6.94
CA VAL A 94 6.18 15.05 -7.82
C VAL A 94 5.72 16.31 -7.09
N ILE A 95 4.60 16.25 -6.37
CA ILE A 95 4.08 17.38 -5.59
C ILE A 95 5.09 17.80 -4.52
N SER A 96 5.64 16.85 -3.75
CA SER A 96 6.60 17.15 -2.70
C SER A 96 7.88 17.78 -3.23
N ILE A 97 8.41 17.33 -4.37
CA ILE A 97 9.58 17.98 -4.99
C ILE A 97 9.25 19.40 -5.42
N ASN A 98 8.12 19.62 -6.08
CA ASN A 98 7.74 20.95 -6.57
C ASN A 98 7.45 21.92 -5.42
N LEU A 99 6.90 21.44 -4.31
CA LEU A 99 6.57 22.27 -3.15
C LEU A 99 7.82 22.64 -2.34
N ILE A 100 8.73 21.69 -2.11
CA ILE A 100 9.90 21.88 -1.26
C ILE A 100 11.05 22.54 -2.03
N TYR A 101 11.19 22.19 -3.31
CA TYR A 101 12.21 22.71 -4.20
C TYR A 101 11.54 23.33 -5.43
N PRO A 102 10.84 24.45 -5.24
CA PRO A 102 10.23 25.16 -6.36
C PRO A 102 11.31 25.46 -7.38
N ALA A 103 11.01 25.20 -8.66
CA ALA A 103 11.90 25.61 -9.73
C ALA A 103 12.15 27.12 -9.60
N PRO A 104 13.39 27.61 -9.83
CA PRO A 104 13.62 29.04 -9.89
C PRO A 104 12.64 29.62 -10.91
N LEU A 105 11.83 30.59 -10.48
CA LEU A 105 10.99 31.35 -11.40
C LEU A 105 11.92 31.96 -12.47
N PRO A 106 11.58 31.84 -13.77
CA PRO A 106 12.35 32.48 -14.84
C PRO A 106 12.42 34.00 -14.66
#